data_AF-A0A182TAY1-F1
#
_entry.id   AF-A0A182TAY1-F1
#
_cell.length_a   1.000
_cell.length_b   1.000
_cell.length_c   1.000
_cell.angle_alpha   90.00
_cell.angle_beta   90.00
_cell.angle_gamma   90.00
#
_symmetry.space_group_name_H-M   'P 1'
#
loop_
_entity.id
_entity.type
_entity.pdbx_description
1 polymer ?
#
loop_
_entity_poly.entity_id
_entity_poly.type
_entity_poly.pdbx_seq_one_letter_code
_entity_poly.pdbx_strand_id
1 'polypeptide(L)'
;MLKGLDVCVMSVGNQPGAPTIDMLERLVRRHGGRAVANPSPATFAIVAGRVTFKVRKYMETGRWDVVREDWLLRAGMERQLEPFRPEYILTATEPTRIKLTKQYDRYGDSYTRPITPTSFSALLNRMSGEEAGNALLPQLTDRELMNAEKTLLGMRIARKMRLFRGLTARLYLKQDNQEIIVAGEDQISLGVEEYRAQREMLQFVKHGGYWLRDSEPGVVQYVFVASTVDSLSDAEAWITMINGSDKDTSPMLLGVHWIRRSIEAGRLCDTADFSVRD
;
A
#
# COMPACT_ATOMS: atom_id res chain seq x y z
N MET A 1 12.12 -29.66 20.73
CA MET A 1 11.52 -28.32 20.67
C MET A 1 10.28 -28.22 21.55
N LEU A 2 9.28 -29.08 21.35
CA LEU A 2 7.99 -29.05 22.07
C LEU A 2 7.95 -30.03 23.25
N LYS A 3 9.10 -30.39 23.82
CA LYS A 3 9.19 -31.50 24.78
C LYS A 3 8.31 -31.22 26.00
N GLY A 4 7.32 -32.09 26.22
CA GLY A 4 6.40 -31.99 27.36
C GLY A 4 5.31 -30.92 27.22
N LEU A 5 5.16 -30.31 26.05
CA LEU A 5 4.11 -29.32 25.78
C LEU A 5 2.90 -29.96 25.10
N ASP A 6 1.72 -29.60 25.57
CA ASP A 6 0.44 -29.99 24.98
C ASP A 6 0.00 -28.92 23.97
N VAL A 7 -0.18 -29.31 22.72
CA VAL A 7 -0.60 -28.41 21.64
C VAL A 7 -1.91 -28.91 21.06
N CYS A 8 -2.88 -28.01 20.95
CA CYS A 8 -4.21 -28.34 20.44
C CYS A 8 -4.40 -27.76 19.04
N VAL A 9 -4.45 -28.60 18.00
CA VAL A 9 -4.64 -28.14 16.62
C VAL A 9 -6.14 -28.17 16.28
N MET A 10 -6.73 -26.99 16.07
CA MET A 10 -8.19 -26.83 15.90
C MET A 10 -8.62 -26.60 14.46
N SER A 11 -7.80 -25.91 13.67
CA SER A 11 -8.11 -25.59 12.29
C SER A 11 -6.84 -25.27 11.50
N VAL A 12 -6.96 -25.31 10.18
CA VAL A 12 -5.90 -24.98 9.22
C VAL A 12 -6.45 -24.00 8.18
N GLY A 13 -5.57 -23.28 7.49
CA GLY A 13 -5.93 -22.41 6.38
C GLY A 13 -6.69 -23.14 5.26
N ASN A 14 -7.42 -22.37 4.44
CA ASN A 14 -8.21 -22.88 3.32
C ASN A 14 -7.55 -22.64 1.95
N GLN A 15 -6.27 -22.26 1.94
CA GLN A 15 -5.54 -21.96 0.72
C GLN A 15 -5.03 -23.25 0.07
N PRO A 16 -4.89 -23.31 -1.27
CA PRO A 16 -4.22 -24.42 -1.95
C PRO A 16 -2.82 -24.65 -1.36
N GLY A 17 -2.53 -25.87 -0.92
CA GLY A 17 -1.27 -26.22 -0.25
C GLY A 17 -1.23 -25.93 1.26
N ALA A 18 -2.34 -25.51 1.87
CA ALA A 18 -2.44 -25.39 3.32
C ALA A 18 -2.17 -26.74 4.03
N PRO A 19 -1.55 -26.71 5.22
CA PRO A 19 -1.28 -27.91 5.98
C PRO A 19 -2.57 -28.63 6.40
N THR A 20 -2.52 -29.94 6.58
CA THR A 20 -3.62 -30.68 7.21
C THR A 20 -3.45 -30.69 8.73
N ILE A 21 -4.55 -30.84 9.47
CA ILE A 21 -4.51 -30.96 10.94
C ILE A 21 -3.58 -32.10 11.35
N ASP A 22 -3.73 -33.28 10.73
CA ASP A 22 -2.89 -34.45 11.00
C ASP A 22 -1.40 -34.19 10.69
N MET A 23 -1.07 -33.37 9.69
CA MET A 23 0.32 -32.97 9.43
C MET A 23 0.89 -32.14 10.60
N LEU A 24 0.12 -31.18 11.11
CA LEU A 24 0.53 -30.34 12.25
C LEU A 24 0.62 -31.16 13.53
N GLU A 25 -0.31 -32.08 13.78
CA GLU A 25 -0.24 -32.98 14.95
C GLU A 25 0.95 -33.93 14.88
N ARG A 26 1.28 -34.45 13.68
CA ARG A 26 2.52 -35.21 13.45
C ARG A 26 3.75 -34.34 13.69
N LEU A 27 3.74 -33.07 13.29
CA LEU A 27 4.81 -32.13 13.58
C LEU A 27 5.01 -31.96 15.09
N VAL A 28 3.94 -31.72 15.84
CA VAL A 28 3.97 -31.62 17.33
C VAL A 28 4.62 -32.87 17.94
N ARG A 29 4.13 -34.06 17.57
CA ARG A 29 4.65 -35.34 18.07
C ARG A 29 6.12 -35.57 17.73
N ARG A 30 6.51 -35.31 16.48
CA ARG A 30 7.92 -35.45 16.02
C ARG A 30 8.90 -34.59 16.83
N HIS A 31 8.44 -33.44 17.33
CA HIS A 31 9.28 -32.52 18.10
C HIS A 31 9.15 -32.68 19.63
N GLY A 32 8.53 -33.77 20.09
CA GLY A 32 8.44 -34.18 21.50
C GLY A 32 7.23 -33.64 22.27
N GLY A 33 6.29 -32.99 21.58
CA GLY A 33 5.03 -32.52 22.18
C GLY A 33 3.92 -33.54 22.09
N ARG A 34 2.81 -33.26 22.77
CA ARG A 34 1.58 -34.04 22.71
C ARG A 34 0.50 -33.26 21.96
N ALA A 35 0.05 -33.80 20.84
CA ALA A 35 -1.11 -33.26 20.13
C ALA A 35 -2.39 -33.69 20.87
N VAL A 36 -3.22 -32.73 21.27
CA VAL A 36 -4.48 -32.99 21.99
C VAL A 36 -5.67 -32.50 21.16
N ALA A 37 -6.75 -33.30 21.12
CA ALA A 37 -7.95 -32.97 20.34
C ALA A 37 -8.79 -31.83 20.96
N ASN A 38 -8.70 -31.65 22.28
CA ASN A 38 -9.35 -30.56 23.01
C ASN A 38 -8.37 -29.95 24.02
N PRO A 39 -8.43 -28.62 24.23
CA PRO A 39 -7.55 -27.94 25.18
C PRO A 39 -7.93 -28.30 26.62
N SER A 40 -6.91 -28.50 27.45
CA SER A 40 -7.00 -28.66 28.90
C SER A 40 -6.29 -27.50 29.59
N PRO A 41 -6.39 -27.33 30.92
CA PRO A 41 -5.63 -26.30 31.64
C PRO A 41 -4.11 -26.40 31.45
N ALA A 42 -3.58 -27.57 31.10
CA ALA A 42 -2.16 -27.78 30.81
C ALA A 42 -1.78 -27.54 29.34
N THR A 43 -2.75 -27.26 28.47
CA THR A 43 -2.48 -26.98 27.05
C THR A 43 -1.71 -25.68 26.92
N PHE A 44 -0.55 -25.76 26.25
CA PHE A 44 0.36 -24.65 26.02
C PHE A 44 -0.23 -23.62 25.05
N ALA A 45 -0.78 -24.09 23.92
CA ALA A 45 -1.39 -23.22 22.93
C ALA A 45 -2.43 -23.96 22.07
N ILE A 46 -3.38 -23.20 21.53
CA ILE A 46 -4.31 -23.63 20.50
C ILE A 46 -3.81 -23.11 19.16
N VAL A 47 -3.62 -23.99 18.17
CA VAL A 47 -3.20 -23.66 16.82
C VAL A 47 -4.42 -23.64 15.89
N ALA A 48 -4.61 -22.53 15.18
CA ALA A 48 -5.76 -22.32 14.31
C ALA A 48 -5.39 -21.49 13.07
N GLY A 49 -5.57 -22.06 11.88
CA GLY A 49 -5.40 -21.35 10.61
C GLY A 49 -6.61 -20.62 10.07
N ARG A 50 -7.77 -20.91 10.65
CA ARG A 50 -8.99 -20.13 10.44
C ARG A 50 -9.78 -20.02 11.72
N VAL A 51 -10.43 -18.87 11.92
CA VAL A 51 -11.28 -18.65 13.09
C VAL A 51 -12.64 -19.32 12.85
N THR A 52 -12.73 -20.61 13.18
CA THR A 52 -14.00 -21.35 13.20
C THR A 52 -14.83 -20.95 14.42
N PHE A 53 -16.11 -21.35 14.46
CA PHE A 53 -16.97 -21.14 15.63
C PHE A 53 -16.36 -21.68 16.93
N LYS A 54 -15.73 -22.87 16.89
CA LYS A 54 -15.08 -23.48 18.06
C LYS A 54 -13.84 -22.69 18.50
N VAL A 55 -13.03 -22.24 17.53
CA VAL A 55 -11.84 -21.39 17.82
C VAL A 55 -12.27 -20.07 18.45
N ARG A 56 -13.30 -19.42 17.89
CA ARG A 56 -13.87 -18.18 18.43
C ARG A 56 -14.31 -18.35 19.89
N LYS A 57 -15.01 -19.43 20.23
CA LYS A 57 -15.38 -19.74 21.61
C LYS A 57 -14.17 -19.85 22.54
N TYR A 58 -13.08 -20.49 22.10
CA TYR A 58 -11.86 -20.54 22.92
C TYR A 58 -11.19 -19.18 23.07
N MET A 59 -11.16 -18.38 22.02
CA MET A 59 -10.64 -17.00 22.07
C MET A 59 -11.42 -16.16 23.10
N GLU A 60 -12.75 -16.23 23.08
CA GLU A 60 -13.64 -15.53 24.02
C GLU A 60 -13.39 -15.91 25.49
N THR A 61 -12.96 -17.16 25.77
CA THR A 61 -12.65 -17.56 27.15
C THR A 61 -11.39 -16.90 27.71
N GLY A 62 -10.46 -16.47 26.84
CA GLY A 62 -9.18 -15.87 27.24
C GLY A 62 -8.25 -16.77 28.07
N ARG A 63 -8.53 -18.09 28.15
CA ARG A 63 -7.77 -19.04 29.00
C ARG A 63 -6.52 -19.61 28.32
N TRP A 64 -6.44 -19.56 27.00
CA TRP A 64 -5.34 -20.11 26.23
C TRP A 64 -4.85 -19.09 25.22
N ASP A 65 -3.56 -19.16 24.92
CA ASP A 65 -2.99 -18.47 23.78
C ASP A 65 -3.46 -19.20 22.51
N VAL A 66 -4.11 -18.47 21.61
CA VAL A 66 -4.57 -18.95 20.31
C VAL A 66 -3.67 -18.35 19.24
N VAL A 67 -3.00 -19.21 18.47
CA VAL A 67 -1.98 -18.82 17.49
C VAL A 67 -2.26 -19.40 16.10
N ARG A 68 -1.74 -18.72 15.08
CA ARG A 68 -1.77 -19.17 13.68
C ARG A 68 -0.88 -20.39 13.49
N GLU A 69 -1.23 -21.23 12.52
CA GLU A 69 -0.46 -22.42 12.14
C GLU A 69 0.97 -22.08 11.68
N ASP A 70 1.17 -20.88 11.11
CA ASP A 70 2.47 -20.41 10.64
C ASP A 70 3.54 -20.41 11.75
N TRP A 71 3.15 -20.13 13.00
CA TRP A 71 4.07 -20.20 14.14
C TRP A 71 4.60 -21.62 14.34
N LEU A 72 3.72 -22.61 14.29
CA LEU A 72 4.08 -24.01 14.48
C LEU A 72 4.90 -24.53 13.29
N LEU A 73 4.54 -24.13 12.07
CA LEU A 73 5.30 -24.46 10.85
C LEU A 73 6.72 -23.89 10.89
N ARG A 74 6.87 -22.60 11.22
CA ARG A 74 8.18 -21.96 11.35
C ARG A 74 9.03 -22.64 12.41
N ALA A 75 8.44 -22.89 13.59
CA ALA A 75 9.13 -23.58 14.67
C ALA A 75 9.62 -24.97 14.23
N GLY A 76 8.82 -25.70 13.45
CA GLY A 76 9.22 -26.97 12.83
C GLY A 76 10.38 -26.85 11.84
N MET A 77 10.36 -25.83 10.97
CA MET A 77 11.43 -25.57 9.98
C MET A 77 12.76 -25.22 10.65
N GLU A 78 12.74 -24.33 11.63
CA GLU A 78 13.92 -23.86 12.36
C GLU A 78 14.36 -24.85 13.45
N ARG A 79 13.54 -25.87 13.75
CA ARG A 79 13.70 -26.83 14.85
C ARG A 79 13.84 -26.17 16.23
N GLN A 80 13.41 -24.92 16.36
CA GLN A 80 13.49 -24.09 17.57
C GLN A 80 12.13 -23.47 17.88
N LEU A 81 11.74 -23.47 19.16
CA LEU A 81 10.48 -22.90 19.58
C LEU A 81 10.67 -21.40 19.75
N GLU A 82 10.22 -20.63 18.76
CA GLU A 82 10.24 -19.18 18.89
C GLU A 82 9.18 -18.71 19.91
N PRO A 83 9.51 -17.70 20.75
CA PRO A 83 8.52 -16.97 21.52
C PRO A 83 7.41 -16.45 20.61
N PHE A 84 6.19 -16.32 21.16
CA PHE A 84 5.10 -15.76 20.38
C PHE A 84 5.42 -14.36 19.89
N ARG A 85 5.00 -14.09 18.65
CA ARG A 85 5.09 -12.77 18.01
C ARG A 85 3.68 -12.27 17.71
N PRO A 86 3.43 -10.95 17.72
CA PRO A 86 2.11 -10.39 17.45
C PRO A 86 1.51 -10.88 16.12
N GLU A 87 2.33 -11.08 15.09
CA GLU A 87 1.90 -11.60 13.78
C GLU A 87 1.26 -13.00 13.81
N TYR A 88 1.60 -13.80 14.82
CA TYR A 88 1.12 -15.17 14.96
C TYR A 88 -0.02 -15.34 15.94
N ILE A 89 -0.36 -14.30 16.69
CA ILE A 89 -1.36 -14.43 17.74
C ILE A 89 -2.73 -14.02 17.20
N LEU A 90 -3.72 -14.86 17.45
CA LEU A 90 -5.14 -14.54 17.26
C LEU A 90 -5.75 -14.04 18.57
N THR A 91 -5.33 -14.61 19.71
CA THR A 91 -5.72 -14.16 21.04
C THR A 91 -4.64 -14.53 22.04
N ALA A 92 -4.25 -13.60 22.90
CA ALA A 92 -3.29 -13.83 23.97
C ALA A 92 -4.01 -13.82 25.32
N THR A 93 -3.56 -14.71 26.21
CA THR A 93 -3.81 -14.63 27.65
C THR A 93 -3.17 -13.38 28.25
N GLU A 94 -3.64 -12.95 29.43
CA GLU A 94 -3.10 -11.77 30.12
C GLU A 94 -1.57 -11.81 30.28
N PRO A 95 -0.96 -12.91 30.78
CA PRO A 95 0.49 -12.95 30.98
C PRO A 95 1.26 -12.84 29.67
N THR A 96 0.75 -13.48 28.60
CA THR A 96 1.36 -13.42 27.27
C THR A 96 1.21 -12.01 26.67
N ARG A 97 0.06 -11.37 26.83
CA ARG A 97 -0.17 -9.98 26.40
C ARG A 97 0.80 -9.01 27.07
N ILE A 98 0.99 -9.12 28.39
CA ILE A 98 1.95 -8.27 29.14
C ILE A 98 3.39 -8.51 28.65
N LYS A 99 3.75 -9.74 28.28
CA LYS A 99 5.08 -10.01 27.71
C LYS A 99 5.25 -9.37 26.34
N LEU A 100 4.22 -9.41 25.49
CA LEU A 100 4.26 -8.83 24.16
C LEU A 100 4.32 -7.31 24.20
N THR A 101 3.54 -6.65 25.05
CA THR A 101 3.54 -5.18 25.17
C THR A 101 4.87 -4.60 25.66
N LYS A 102 5.72 -5.43 26.29
CA LYS A 102 7.10 -5.05 26.65
C LYS A 102 8.08 -5.15 25.50
N GLN A 103 7.77 -5.93 24.47
CA GLN A 103 8.68 -6.25 23.36
C GLN A 103 8.26 -5.60 22.04
N TYR A 104 6.97 -5.29 21.91
CA TYR A 104 6.35 -4.77 20.71
C TYR A 104 5.45 -3.59 21.03
N ASP A 105 5.31 -2.68 20.06
CA ASP A 105 4.33 -1.61 20.12
C ASP A 105 2.91 -2.11 19.87
N ARG A 106 1.94 -1.19 19.91
CA ARG A 106 0.51 -1.50 19.70
C ARG A 106 0.19 -2.09 18.32
N TYR A 107 1.06 -1.89 17.34
CA TYR A 107 0.90 -2.39 15.97
C TYR A 107 1.71 -3.67 15.70
N GLY A 108 2.50 -4.10 16.68
CA GLY A 108 3.35 -5.27 16.58
C GLY A 108 4.74 -5.01 16.00
N ASP A 109 5.19 -3.75 15.94
CA ASP A 109 6.58 -3.42 15.63
C ASP A 109 7.47 -3.73 16.84
N SER A 110 8.66 -4.28 16.62
CA SER A 110 9.54 -4.66 17.72
C SER A 110 10.38 -3.48 18.20
N TYR A 111 10.47 -3.28 19.52
CA TYR A 111 11.35 -2.26 20.09
C TYR A 111 12.85 -2.57 19.95
N THR A 112 13.20 -3.83 19.70
CA THR A 112 14.59 -4.30 19.76
C THR A 112 15.10 -4.88 18.44
N ARG A 113 14.21 -5.27 17.54
CA ARG A 113 14.59 -5.90 16.27
C ARG A 113 14.38 -4.91 15.12
N PRO A 114 15.36 -4.75 14.22
CA PRO A 114 15.20 -3.86 13.08
C PRO A 114 14.11 -4.39 12.15
N ILE A 115 13.32 -3.47 11.62
CA ILE A 115 12.26 -3.78 10.67
C ILE A 115 12.85 -4.00 9.26
N THR A 116 12.33 -4.99 8.55
CA THR A 116 12.64 -5.25 7.14
C THR A 116 11.55 -4.66 6.23
N PRO A 117 11.82 -4.40 4.94
CA PRO A 117 10.79 -3.94 4.00
C PRO A 117 9.56 -4.87 3.95
N THR A 118 9.77 -6.19 3.99
CA THR A 118 8.70 -7.18 3.99
C THR A 118 7.86 -7.10 5.27
N SER A 119 8.49 -7.06 6.44
CA SER A 119 7.78 -6.93 7.72
C SER A 119 7.07 -5.58 7.86
N PHE A 120 7.66 -4.51 7.31
CA PHE A 120 7.06 -3.17 7.34
C PHE A 120 5.78 -3.11 6.51
N SER A 121 5.81 -3.63 5.27
CA SER A 121 4.60 -3.73 4.45
C SER A 121 3.50 -4.56 5.13
N ALA A 122 3.87 -5.67 5.76
CA ALA A 122 2.92 -6.50 6.50
C ALA A 122 2.34 -5.79 7.74
N LEU A 123 3.10 -4.88 8.36
CA LEU A 123 2.67 -4.08 9.50
C LEU A 123 1.73 -2.96 9.07
N LEU A 124 2.05 -2.24 8.00
CA LEU A 124 1.19 -1.20 7.43
C LEU A 124 -0.18 -1.76 7.03
N ASN A 125 -0.22 -2.94 6.40
CA ASN A 125 -1.49 -3.59 6.04
C ASN A 125 -2.36 -3.92 7.27
N ARG A 126 -1.76 -4.22 8.42
CA ARG A 126 -2.51 -4.47 9.67
C ARG A 126 -3.10 -3.19 10.23
N MET A 127 -2.34 -2.09 10.20
CA MET A 127 -2.83 -0.77 10.61
C MET A 127 -4.07 -0.37 9.80
N SER A 128 -4.08 -0.67 8.50
CA SER A 128 -5.21 -0.39 7.61
C SER A 128 -6.42 -1.32 7.82
N GLY A 129 -6.24 -2.47 8.48
CA GLY A 129 -7.24 -3.55 8.52
C GLY A 129 -8.16 -3.58 9.74
N GLU A 130 -7.80 -2.94 10.87
CA GLU A 130 -8.57 -3.06 12.12
C GLU A 130 -8.99 -1.72 12.76
N GLU A 131 -8.27 -0.61 12.52
CA GLU A 131 -8.61 0.71 13.07
C GLU A 131 -9.00 1.74 11.99
N ALA A 132 -8.57 1.57 10.73
CA ALA A 132 -8.79 2.56 9.67
C ALA A 132 -10.24 2.63 9.16
N GLY A 133 -11.08 1.64 9.47
CA GLY A 133 -12.50 1.68 9.13
C GLY A 133 -13.33 2.65 9.99
N ASN A 134 -12.88 2.97 11.20
CA ASN A 134 -13.66 3.76 12.17
C ASN A 134 -12.87 4.90 12.85
N ALA A 135 -11.55 4.92 12.80
CA ALA A 135 -10.76 6.08 13.23
C ALA A 135 -10.43 6.92 11.99
N LEU A 136 -11.06 8.09 11.88
CA LEU A 136 -10.57 9.20 11.04
C LEU A 136 -9.14 9.50 11.50
N LEU A 137 -8.15 8.79 10.95
CA LEU A 137 -6.76 9.20 11.11
C LEU A 137 -6.71 10.65 10.64
N PRO A 138 -6.29 11.61 11.50
CA PRO A 138 -6.23 13.00 11.09
C PRO A 138 -5.35 13.07 9.85
N GLN A 139 -5.92 13.53 8.74
CA GLN A 139 -5.14 13.75 7.53
C GLN A 139 -4.08 14.78 7.89
N LEU A 140 -2.80 14.41 7.68
CA LEU A 140 -1.69 15.31 7.92
C LEU A 140 -1.88 16.53 7.02
N THR A 141 -1.76 17.72 7.60
CA THR A 141 -1.70 18.95 6.82
C THR A 141 -0.46 18.95 5.92
N ASP A 142 -0.49 19.70 4.81
CA ASP A 142 0.67 19.82 3.92
C ASP A 142 1.93 20.25 4.66
N ARG A 143 1.78 21.13 5.67
CA ARG A 143 2.87 21.60 6.51
C ARG A 143 3.47 20.48 7.35
N GLU A 144 2.63 19.64 7.96
CA GLU A 144 3.11 18.49 8.75
C GLU A 144 3.80 17.46 7.87
N LEU A 145 3.25 17.20 6.67
CA LEU A 145 3.85 16.29 5.70
C LEU A 145 5.22 16.80 5.24
N MET A 146 5.34 18.09 4.91
CA MET A 146 6.63 18.72 4.55
C MET A 146 7.65 18.59 5.68
N ASN A 147 7.24 18.85 6.92
CA ASN A 147 8.12 18.74 8.09
C ASN A 147 8.58 17.29 8.31
N ALA A 148 7.67 16.32 8.18
CA ALA A 148 7.99 14.90 8.31
C ALA A 148 8.98 14.45 7.22
N GLU A 149 8.73 14.79 5.95
CA GLU A 149 9.64 14.44 4.85
C GLU A 149 11.02 15.07 5.00
N LYS A 150 11.08 16.34 5.40
CA LYS A 150 12.36 17.03 5.68
C LYS A 150 13.13 16.33 6.78
N THR A 151 12.45 15.90 7.84
CA THR A 151 13.07 15.27 9.01
C THR A 151 13.53 13.85 8.70
N LEU A 152 12.71 13.06 7.99
CA LEU A 152 12.97 11.65 7.71
C LEU A 152 13.92 11.43 6.51
N LEU A 153 13.74 12.18 5.42
CA LEU A 153 14.49 11.98 4.18
C LEU A 153 15.63 13.01 4.02
N GLY A 154 15.59 14.10 4.78
CA GLY A 154 16.46 15.26 4.57
C GLY A 154 15.98 16.16 3.44
N MET A 155 16.36 17.45 3.51
CA MET A 155 15.90 18.49 2.57
C MET A 155 16.13 18.15 1.09
N ARG A 156 17.28 17.58 0.75
CA ARG A 156 17.67 17.33 -0.65
C ARG A 156 16.83 16.23 -1.29
N ILE A 157 16.58 15.14 -0.57
CA ILE A 157 15.82 13.98 -1.07
C ILE A 157 14.33 14.31 -1.09
N ALA A 158 13.81 14.91 -0.02
CA ALA A 158 12.42 15.34 0.07
C ALA A 158 12.03 16.25 -1.11
N ARG A 159 12.87 17.25 -1.42
CA ARG A 159 12.62 18.17 -2.54
C ARG A 159 12.58 17.47 -3.90
N LYS A 160 13.46 16.48 -4.14
CA LYS A 160 13.46 15.71 -5.39
C LYS A 160 12.23 14.81 -5.53
N MET A 161 11.79 14.21 -4.44
CA MET A 161 10.62 13.30 -4.40
C MET A 161 9.27 14.05 -4.52
N ARG A 162 9.27 15.36 -4.26
CA ARG A 162 8.09 16.22 -4.23
C ARG A 162 8.27 17.47 -5.09
N LEU A 163 8.96 17.31 -6.22
CA LEU A 163 9.34 18.40 -7.10
C LEU A 163 8.14 19.21 -7.60
N PHE A 164 7.02 18.54 -7.86
CA PHE A 164 5.81 19.14 -8.41
C PHE A 164 4.73 19.37 -7.34
N ARG A 165 5.10 19.41 -6.06
CA ARG A 165 4.15 19.63 -4.97
C ARG A 165 3.36 20.93 -5.16
N GLY A 166 2.03 20.82 -5.03
CA GLY A 166 1.11 21.96 -5.15
C GLY A 166 0.87 22.39 -6.60
N LEU A 167 1.47 21.71 -7.58
CA LEU A 167 1.20 21.96 -8.99
C LEU A 167 0.06 21.07 -9.46
N THR A 168 -0.87 21.67 -10.18
CA THR A 168 -2.02 20.99 -10.79
C THR A 168 -1.87 20.98 -12.29
N ALA A 169 -2.15 19.83 -12.91
CA ALA A 169 -2.02 19.71 -14.35
C ALA A 169 -3.10 18.83 -14.99
N ARG A 170 -3.42 19.12 -16.25
CA ARG A 170 -4.20 18.24 -17.14
C ARG A 170 -3.34 17.79 -18.32
N LEU A 171 -3.76 16.69 -18.94
CA LEU A 171 -3.13 16.18 -20.16
C LEU A 171 -4.10 16.36 -21.32
N TYR A 172 -3.70 17.12 -22.32
CA TYR A 172 -4.43 17.22 -23.57
C TYR A 172 -3.97 16.12 -24.52
N LEU A 173 -4.94 15.33 -25.01
CA LEU A 173 -4.75 14.35 -26.08
C LEU A 173 -5.68 14.74 -27.22
N LYS A 174 -5.15 14.81 -28.44
CA LYS A 174 -5.95 15.05 -29.63
C LYS A 174 -6.83 13.83 -29.86
N GLN A 175 -8.14 14.00 -29.84
CA GLN A 175 -9.06 12.98 -30.31
C GLN A 175 -9.02 12.99 -31.83
N ASP A 176 -8.21 12.13 -32.44
CA ASP A 176 -8.39 11.86 -33.86
C ASP A 176 -9.78 11.21 -34.01
N ASN A 177 -10.61 11.78 -34.90
CA ASN A 177 -11.84 11.15 -35.37
C ASN A 177 -11.48 9.84 -36.08
N GLN A 178 -11.24 8.76 -35.34
CA GLN A 178 -11.35 7.41 -35.87
C GLN A 178 -12.74 6.89 -35.51
N GLU A 179 -13.47 6.59 -36.57
CA GLU A 179 -14.85 6.12 -36.59
C GLU A 179 -15.12 5.01 -35.57
N ILE A 180 -16.34 5.07 -35.05
CA ILE A 180 -17.07 4.00 -34.38
C ILE A 180 -16.81 2.66 -35.09
N ILE A 181 -16.15 1.72 -34.41
CA ILE A 181 -16.31 0.30 -34.71
C ILE A 181 -17.10 -0.33 -33.57
N VAL A 182 -18.30 -0.77 -33.92
CA VAL A 182 -19.23 -1.51 -33.06
C VAL A 182 -18.68 -2.91 -32.77
N ALA A 183 -18.80 -3.30 -31.51
CA ALA A 183 -18.84 -4.66 -30.94
C ALA A 183 -17.57 -5.54 -30.98
N GLY A 184 -17.00 -5.76 -29.78
CA GLY A 184 -16.19 -6.95 -29.47
C GLY A 184 -14.89 -6.65 -28.73
N GLU A 185 -14.89 -6.84 -27.40
CA GLU A 185 -13.72 -7.04 -26.51
C GLU A 185 -12.54 -6.05 -26.64
N ASP A 186 -12.67 -4.96 -25.88
CA ASP A 186 -11.68 -4.00 -25.35
C ASP A 186 -10.17 -4.30 -25.56
N GLN A 187 -9.62 -3.79 -26.66
CA GLN A 187 -8.28 -3.21 -26.69
C GLN A 187 -8.30 -1.89 -27.47
N ILE A 188 -8.48 -0.78 -26.75
CA ILE A 188 -8.26 0.58 -27.26
C ILE A 188 -6.75 0.70 -27.54
N SER A 189 -6.35 0.62 -28.81
CA SER A 189 -4.96 0.85 -29.22
C SER A 189 -4.65 2.35 -29.16
N LEU A 190 -4.41 2.87 -27.95
CA LEU A 190 -3.82 4.20 -27.74
C LEU A 190 -2.51 4.29 -28.52
N GLY A 191 -2.26 5.43 -29.16
CA GLY A 191 -1.02 5.69 -29.88
C GLY A 191 0.20 5.60 -28.96
N VAL A 192 1.35 5.20 -29.51
CA VAL A 192 2.61 5.10 -28.73
C VAL A 192 2.94 6.41 -28.00
N GLU A 193 2.63 7.55 -28.63
CA GLU A 193 2.85 8.88 -28.05
C GLU A 193 1.89 9.22 -26.90
N GLU A 194 0.64 8.73 -26.95
CA GLU A 194 -0.32 8.90 -25.85
C GLU A 194 0.12 8.12 -24.61
N TYR A 195 0.58 6.88 -24.79
CA TYR A 195 1.17 6.09 -23.71
C TYR A 195 2.41 6.76 -23.12
N ARG A 196 3.26 7.37 -23.95
CA ARG A 196 4.42 8.14 -23.47
C ARG A 196 3.97 9.34 -22.64
N ALA A 197 2.99 10.10 -23.12
CA ALA A 197 2.46 11.26 -22.42
C ALA A 197 1.83 10.88 -21.07
N GLN A 198 1.00 9.83 -21.03
CA GLN A 198 0.42 9.31 -19.79
C GLN A 198 1.51 8.83 -18.82
N ARG A 199 2.56 8.15 -19.31
CA ARG A 199 3.69 7.75 -18.47
C ARG A 199 4.39 8.95 -17.83
N GLU A 200 4.59 10.04 -18.56
CA GLU A 200 5.16 11.27 -18.00
C GLU A 200 4.22 11.89 -16.97
N MET A 201 2.91 11.91 -17.21
CA MET A 201 1.93 12.34 -16.21
C MET A 201 1.96 11.49 -14.93
N LEU A 202 2.15 10.18 -15.05
CA LEU A 202 2.35 9.33 -13.88
C LEU A 202 3.64 9.68 -13.12
N GLN A 203 4.71 10.11 -13.81
CA GLN A 203 5.90 10.64 -13.12
C GLN A 203 5.58 11.97 -12.42
N PHE A 204 4.82 12.87 -13.05
CA PHE A 204 4.38 14.11 -12.43
C PHE A 204 3.65 13.85 -11.10
N VAL A 205 2.70 12.91 -11.11
CA VAL A 205 1.97 12.49 -9.90
C VAL A 205 2.90 11.86 -8.86
N LYS A 206 3.77 10.94 -9.28
CA LYS A 206 4.75 10.29 -8.39
C LYS A 206 5.64 11.30 -7.66
N HIS A 207 5.98 12.40 -8.34
CA HIS A 207 6.80 13.50 -7.81
C HIS A 207 5.97 14.62 -7.14
N GLY A 208 4.72 14.33 -6.76
CA GLY A 208 3.89 15.19 -5.90
C GLY A 208 2.96 16.15 -6.62
N GLY A 209 2.87 16.09 -7.95
CA GLY A 209 1.90 16.86 -8.73
C GLY A 209 0.51 16.25 -8.66
N TYR A 210 -0.51 17.06 -8.94
CA TYR A 210 -1.90 16.61 -8.98
C TYR A 210 -2.41 16.59 -10.43
N TRP A 211 -2.66 15.38 -10.95
CA TRP A 211 -3.24 15.19 -12.28
C TRP A 211 -4.76 15.22 -12.18
N LEU A 212 -5.34 16.35 -12.61
CA LEU A 212 -6.78 16.54 -12.69
C LEU A 212 -7.34 15.77 -13.89
N ARG A 213 -8.47 15.09 -13.69
CA ARG A 213 -9.26 14.54 -14.80
C ARG A 213 -10.01 15.68 -15.50
N ASP A 214 -10.40 15.43 -16.75
CA ASP A 214 -11.12 16.43 -17.55
C ASP A 214 -12.50 16.78 -16.98
N SER A 215 -13.13 15.82 -16.30
CA SER A 215 -14.41 15.99 -15.61
C SER A 215 -14.30 16.59 -14.20
N GLU A 216 -13.09 16.70 -13.65
CA GLU A 216 -12.88 17.22 -12.30
C GLU A 216 -12.73 18.75 -12.33
N PRO A 217 -13.57 19.51 -11.59
CA PRO A 217 -13.39 20.94 -11.47
C PRO A 217 -12.17 21.26 -10.61
N GLY A 218 -11.38 22.26 -11.00
CA GLY A 218 -10.22 22.70 -10.24
C GLY A 218 -9.37 23.70 -10.99
N VAL A 219 -8.60 24.50 -10.24
CA VAL A 219 -7.63 25.43 -10.82
C VAL A 219 -6.50 24.64 -11.43
N VAL A 220 -6.32 24.77 -12.75
CA VAL A 220 -5.24 24.11 -13.50
C VAL A 220 -4.12 25.11 -13.72
N GLN A 221 -2.91 24.78 -13.28
CA GLN A 221 -1.73 25.62 -13.54
C GLN A 221 -1.05 25.24 -14.87
N TYR A 222 -1.03 23.95 -15.21
CA TYR A 222 -0.35 23.44 -16.41
C TYR A 222 -1.27 22.56 -17.25
N VAL A 223 -1.21 22.73 -18.56
CA VAL A 223 -1.79 21.79 -19.52
C VAL A 223 -0.65 21.20 -20.33
N PHE A 224 -0.47 19.89 -20.21
CA PHE A 224 0.57 19.18 -20.90
C PHE A 224 0.07 18.61 -22.22
N VAL A 225 0.90 18.67 -23.26
CA VAL A 225 0.57 18.15 -24.59
C VAL A 225 1.56 17.07 -25.04
N ALA A 226 1.06 15.97 -25.60
CA ALA A 226 1.86 14.94 -26.26
C ALA A 226 2.51 15.56 -27.51
N SER A 227 3.83 15.46 -27.62
CA SER A 227 4.63 16.19 -28.60
C SER A 227 4.34 15.78 -30.05
N THR A 228 3.37 16.44 -30.69
CA THR A 228 3.26 16.80 -32.12
C THR A 228 1.95 17.56 -32.26
N VAL A 229 1.97 18.87 -32.05
CA VAL A 229 0.75 19.69 -32.13
C VAL A 229 0.66 20.26 -33.55
N ASP A 230 -0.05 19.56 -34.43
CA ASP A 230 -0.43 20.14 -35.74
C ASP A 230 -1.51 21.24 -35.59
N SER A 231 -2.14 21.38 -34.42
CA SER A 231 -3.22 22.36 -34.15
C SER A 231 -3.19 22.90 -32.72
N LEU A 232 -2.33 23.89 -32.44
CA LEU A 232 -2.29 24.61 -31.15
C LEU A 232 -3.65 25.24 -30.78
N SER A 233 -4.39 25.65 -31.81
CA SER A 233 -5.75 26.20 -31.71
C SER A 233 -6.74 25.26 -31.01
N ASP A 234 -6.61 23.95 -31.22
CA ASP A 234 -7.58 22.96 -30.72
C ASP A 234 -7.38 22.73 -29.23
N ALA A 235 -6.13 22.79 -28.77
CA ALA A 235 -5.79 22.72 -27.35
C ALA A 235 -6.26 23.97 -26.60
N GLU A 236 -6.07 25.17 -27.17
CA GLU A 236 -6.55 26.42 -26.57
C GLU A 236 -8.09 26.47 -26.51
N ALA A 237 -8.77 26.07 -27.58
CA ALA A 237 -10.22 25.96 -27.59
C ALA A 237 -10.71 24.95 -26.52
N TRP A 238 -10.06 23.80 -26.39
CA TRP A 238 -10.38 22.81 -25.37
C TRP A 238 -10.17 23.34 -23.94
N ILE A 239 -9.09 24.09 -23.70
CA ILE A 239 -8.85 24.76 -22.40
C ILE A 239 -9.98 25.73 -22.06
N THR A 240 -10.44 26.54 -23.03
CA THR A 240 -11.56 27.46 -22.81
C THR A 240 -12.88 26.73 -22.51
N MET A 241 -13.07 25.54 -23.07
CA MET A 241 -14.24 24.70 -22.80
C MET A 241 -14.24 24.15 -21.37
N ILE A 242 -13.10 23.65 -20.88
CA ILE A 242 -13.06 22.97 -19.57
C ILE A 242 -12.92 23.95 -18.40
N ASN A 243 -12.27 25.09 -18.59
CA ASN A 243 -12.06 26.06 -17.50
C ASN A 243 -13.28 26.98 -17.22
N GLY A 244 -14.38 26.82 -17.97
CA GLY A 244 -15.70 27.42 -17.70
C GLY A 244 -15.73 28.72 -16.87
N SER A 245 -15.67 29.88 -17.51
CA SER A 245 -15.80 31.24 -16.94
C SER A 245 -14.90 31.67 -15.77
N ASP A 246 -14.08 30.78 -15.20
CA ASP A 246 -13.14 31.11 -14.13
C ASP A 246 -11.88 31.75 -14.75
N LYS A 247 -11.98 33.06 -15.00
CA LYS A 247 -11.05 33.86 -15.83
C LYS A 247 -9.76 34.28 -15.14
N ASP A 248 -9.54 33.92 -13.87
CA ASP A 248 -8.47 34.55 -13.09
C ASP A 248 -7.09 33.91 -13.27
N THR A 249 -6.97 32.75 -13.92
CA THR A 249 -5.66 32.15 -14.23
C THR A 249 -5.68 31.37 -15.53
N SER A 250 -5.04 31.89 -16.57
CA SER A 250 -4.79 31.14 -17.81
C SER A 250 -3.75 30.04 -17.54
N PRO A 251 -4.06 28.76 -17.78
CA PRO A 251 -3.09 27.68 -17.57
C PRO A 251 -1.95 27.78 -18.58
N MET A 252 -0.74 27.38 -18.16
CA MET A 252 0.43 27.33 -19.03
C MET A 252 0.42 26.07 -19.89
N LEU A 253 0.52 26.23 -21.21
CA LEU A 253 0.63 25.13 -22.16
C LEU A 253 2.09 24.69 -22.31
N LEU A 254 2.40 23.45 -21.95
CA LEU A 254 3.76 22.90 -22.01
C LEU A 254 3.79 21.53 -22.70
N GLY A 255 4.88 21.20 -23.38
CA GLY A 255 5.08 19.82 -23.84
C GLY A 255 5.36 18.86 -22.67
N VAL A 256 4.80 17.64 -22.71
CA VAL A 256 4.97 16.62 -21.63
C VAL A 256 6.42 16.32 -21.25
N HIS A 257 7.38 16.52 -22.15
CA HIS A 257 8.81 16.36 -21.90
C HIS A 257 9.39 17.29 -20.83
N TRP A 258 8.72 18.41 -20.49
CA TRP A 258 9.14 19.31 -19.41
C TRP A 258 9.17 18.60 -18.06
N ILE A 259 8.24 17.66 -17.85
CA ILE A 259 8.17 16.84 -16.63
C ILE A 259 9.47 16.06 -16.45
N ARG A 260 9.85 15.27 -17.47
CA ARG A 260 11.08 14.46 -17.44
C ARG A 260 12.31 15.35 -17.23
N ARG A 261 12.42 16.44 -17.98
CA ARG A 261 13.59 17.34 -17.91
C ARG A 261 13.72 17.99 -16.53
N SER A 262 12.60 18.37 -15.92
CA SER A 262 12.58 18.91 -14.55
C SER A 262 13.01 17.86 -13.51
N ILE A 263 12.57 16.60 -13.67
CA ILE A 263 12.99 15.50 -12.79
C ILE A 263 14.50 15.25 -12.92
N GLU A 264 15.01 15.15 -14.14
CA GLU A 264 16.45 14.94 -14.43
C GLU A 264 17.31 16.07 -13.86
N ALA A 265 16.88 17.32 -14.01
CA ALA A 265 17.56 18.48 -13.44
C ALA A 265 17.42 18.58 -11.90
N GLY A 266 16.46 17.88 -11.30
CA GLY A 266 16.15 17.96 -9.87
C GLY A 266 15.63 19.32 -9.40
N ARG A 267 15.11 20.13 -10.34
CA ARG A 267 14.50 21.45 -10.17
C ARG A 267 13.52 21.69 -11.32
N LEU A 268 12.54 22.57 -11.13
CA LEU A 268 11.65 22.98 -12.21
C LEU A 268 12.48 23.69 -13.29
N CYS A 269 12.41 23.19 -14.52
CA CYS A 269 13.02 23.86 -15.67
C CYS A 269 12.25 25.13 -16.02
N ASP A 270 12.93 26.09 -16.66
CA ASP A 270 12.24 27.26 -17.20
C ASP A 270 11.14 26.80 -18.16
N THR A 271 9.96 27.38 -17.99
CA THR A 271 8.78 27.06 -18.79
C THR A 271 8.88 27.65 -20.20
N ALA A 272 9.69 28.68 -20.42
CA ALA A 272 9.83 29.34 -21.73
C ALA A 272 10.37 28.41 -22.82
N ASP A 273 11.34 27.55 -22.47
CA ASP A 273 11.97 26.61 -23.40
C ASP A 273 11.05 25.45 -23.82
N PHE A 274 9.94 25.28 -23.12
CA PHE A 274 9.02 24.14 -23.26
C PHE A 274 7.57 24.58 -23.52
N SER A 275 7.35 25.89 -23.59
CA SER A 275 6.06 26.46 -23.98
C SER A 275 5.80 26.13 -25.42
N VAL A 276 4.64 25.54 -25.69
CA VAL A 276 4.17 25.34 -27.05
C VAL A 276 3.64 26.70 -27.49
N ARG A 277 4.49 27.51 -28.12
CA ARG A 277 4.15 28.79 -28.77
C ARG A 277 4.31 28.60 -30.28
N ASP A 278 3.47 29.29 -31.05
CA ASP A 278 3.61 29.41 -32.51
C ASP A 278 5.02 29.83 -32.95
#